data_AF-A0A2G8RLA4-F1
#
_entry.id   AF-A0A2G8RLA4-F1
#
_cell.length_a   1.000
_cell.length_b   1.000
_cell.length_c   1.000
_cell.angle_alpha   90.00
_cell.angle_beta   90.00
_cell.angle_gamma   90.00
#
_symmetry.space_group_name_H-M   'P 1'
#
loop_
_entity.id
_entity.type
_entity.pdbx_description
1 polymer ?
#
loop_
_entity_poly.entity_id
_entity_poly.type
_entity_poly.pdbx_seq_one_letter_code
_entity_poly.pdbx_strand_id
1 'polypeptide(L)'
;MKGSQDPKDNVLQLLPQGMHNILKRVVDRFHRSRDANLGPADERTPNKPHKVNGEFTQEGIRYERSPLANSLERNDWAYPLTMSYKQTRKLSGPCVGTKFQEEIQEHNKLHSETVAAAAEVAMCSLDATPPQMREHLDDQANLLNVPAVGSECNTAFPFMQMNVVSTQPCGQGSKNMKAQLGRVGGKHFDLYDAMGGITSMITDSDIDPETEDWGWFVVCDLGIAIELKGFIIVNFCGLRFHGGFMPTAKRGFTPKPWSH
;
A
#
# COMPACT_ATOMS: atom_id res chain seq x y z
N MET A 1 -25.61 -2.90 -13.63
CA MET A 1 -24.70 -2.63 -14.75
C MET A 1 -25.03 -3.57 -15.89
N LYS A 2 -25.24 -3.07 -17.12
CA LYS A 2 -25.35 -3.90 -18.32
C LYS A 2 -24.00 -3.86 -19.04
N GLY A 3 -23.11 -4.76 -18.65
CA GLY A 3 -21.84 -4.97 -19.34
C GLY A 3 -22.07 -5.63 -20.70
N SER A 4 -21.09 -5.47 -21.60
CA SER A 4 -20.95 -6.29 -22.79
C SER A 4 -20.98 -7.76 -22.37
N GLN A 5 -21.72 -8.63 -23.06
CA GLN A 5 -21.73 -10.06 -22.73
C GLN A 5 -20.37 -10.72 -23.00
N ASP A 6 -19.38 -9.98 -23.53
CA ASP A 6 -18.00 -10.42 -23.61
C ASP A 6 -17.34 -10.33 -22.21
N PRO A 7 -16.93 -11.45 -21.60
CA PRO A 7 -16.26 -11.45 -20.31
C PRO A 7 -14.95 -10.64 -20.30
N LYS A 8 -14.32 -10.39 -21.47
CA LYS A 8 -13.14 -9.52 -21.58
C LYS A 8 -13.46 -8.04 -21.35
N ASP A 9 -14.71 -7.64 -21.55
CA ASP A 9 -15.17 -6.26 -21.35
C ASP A 9 -15.71 -6.02 -19.93
N ASN A 10 -15.93 -7.09 -19.15
CA ASN A 10 -16.46 -7.04 -17.78
C ASN A 10 -15.37 -7.08 -16.72
N VAL A 11 -14.31 -6.29 -16.91
CA VAL A 11 -13.22 -6.18 -15.93
C VAL A 11 -13.46 -5.02 -14.99
N LEU A 12 -13.10 -5.19 -13.72
CA LEU A 12 -13.15 -4.10 -12.74
C LEU A 12 -12.26 -2.96 -13.21
N GLN A 13 -12.85 -1.78 -13.39
CA GLN A 13 -12.09 -0.59 -13.79
C GLN A 13 -11.57 0.15 -12.56
N LEU A 14 -12.48 0.50 -11.66
CA LEU A 14 -12.20 1.29 -10.47
C LEU A 14 -13.37 1.15 -9.48
N LEU A 15 -13.06 0.90 -8.22
CA LEU A 15 -14.00 0.84 -7.11
C LEU A 15 -13.35 1.45 -5.86
N PRO A 16 -13.57 2.75 -5.60
CA PRO A 16 -13.15 3.39 -4.37
C PRO A 16 -14.19 3.12 -3.27
N GLN A 17 -13.72 2.79 -2.07
CA GLN A 17 -14.54 2.47 -0.91
C GLN A 17 -13.98 3.17 0.34
N GLY A 18 -14.87 3.76 1.13
CA GLY A 18 -14.53 4.26 2.47
C GLY A 18 -14.77 3.21 3.55
N MET A 19 -14.33 3.52 4.78
CA MET A 19 -14.42 2.63 5.95
C MET A 19 -15.82 2.06 6.24
N HIS A 20 -16.89 2.77 5.87
CA HIS A 20 -18.28 2.37 6.14
C HIS A 20 -18.71 1.13 5.34
N ASN A 21 -17.98 0.77 4.28
CA ASN A 21 -18.25 -0.42 3.47
C ASN A 21 -17.48 -1.66 3.95
N ILE A 22 -16.66 -1.53 5.00
CA ILE A 22 -15.83 -2.60 5.54
C ILE A 22 -16.27 -2.88 6.98
N LEU A 23 -16.20 -4.15 7.37
CA LEU A 23 -16.52 -4.54 8.75
C LEU A 23 -15.67 -3.75 9.74
N LYS A 24 -16.31 -3.10 10.72
CA LYS A 24 -15.63 -2.25 11.71
C LYS A 24 -14.45 -2.95 12.39
N ARG A 25 -14.60 -4.23 12.75
CA ARG A 25 -13.53 -5.03 13.37
C ARG A 25 -12.26 -5.13 12.51
N VAL A 26 -12.42 -5.14 11.20
CA VAL A 26 -11.33 -5.23 10.21
C VAL A 26 -10.64 -3.88 10.06
N VAL A 27 -11.42 -2.80 9.95
CA VAL A 27 -10.90 -1.42 9.96
C VAL A 27 -10.15 -1.13 11.25
N ASP A 28 -10.72 -1.44 12.42
CA ASP A 28 -10.07 -1.23 13.72
C ASP A 28 -8.74 -2.00 13.83
N ARG A 29 -8.67 -3.21 13.24
CA ARG A 29 -7.43 -4.00 13.19
C ARG A 29 -6.39 -3.34 12.30
N PHE A 30 -6.80 -2.80 11.15
CA PHE A 30 -5.91 -2.07 10.26
C PHE A 30 -5.38 -0.79 10.91
N HIS A 31 -6.24 0.00 11.55
CA HIS A 31 -5.84 1.19 12.30
C HIS A 31 -4.80 0.88 13.37
N ARG A 32 -4.99 -0.21 14.15
CA ARG A 32 -3.99 -0.64 15.15
C ARG A 32 -2.65 -1.00 14.51
N SER A 33 -2.68 -1.66 13.35
CA SER A 33 -1.46 -1.95 12.61
C SER A 33 -0.80 -0.67 12.10
N ARG A 34 -1.56 0.26 11.53
CA ARG A 34 -1.09 1.59 11.10
C ARG A 34 -0.42 2.33 12.27
N ASP A 35 -1.09 2.45 13.42
CA ASP A 35 -0.56 3.11 14.61
C ASP A 35 0.74 2.43 15.10
N ALA A 36 0.79 1.10 15.08
CA ALA A 36 1.97 0.34 15.47
C ALA A 36 3.16 0.54 14.53
N ASN A 37 2.92 0.67 13.22
CA ASN A 37 3.96 0.93 12.21
C ASN A 37 4.48 2.36 12.29
N LEU A 38 3.57 3.33 12.46
CA LEU A 38 3.94 4.73 12.59
C LEU A 38 4.71 4.99 13.89
N GLY A 39 4.25 4.40 15.01
CA GLY A 39 4.78 4.67 16.34
C GLY A 39 4.25 5.99 16.94
N PRO A 40 4.76 6.39 18.12
CA PRO A 40 4.36 7.63 18.79
C PRO A 40 4.60 8.87 17.92
N ALA A 41 3.65 9.80 17.88
CA ALA A 41 3.72 10.98 17.02
C ALA A 41 4.93 11.89 17.32
N ASP A 42 5.30 12.04 18.58
CA ASP A 42 6.45 12.83 19.04
C ASP A 42 7.82 12.23 18.66
N GLU A 43 7.86 10.96 18.27
CA GLU A 43 9.07 10.32 17.78
C GLU A 43 9.19 10.36 16.25
N ARG A 44 8.11 10.64 15.51
CA ARG A 44 8.11 10.58 14.03
C ARG A 44 8.83 11.78 13.43
N THR A 45 9.52 11.55 12.30
CA THR A 45 10.14 12.63 11.52
C THR A 45 9.89 12.42 10.03
N PRO A 46 9.94 13.50 9.20
CA PRO A 46 9.65 13.40 7.77
C PRO A 46 10.80 12.78 6.95
N ASN A 47 11.95 12.51 7.56
CA ASN A 47 13.16 12.00 6.92
C ASN A 47 13.27 10.49 7.11
N LYS A 48 13.83 9.79 6.14
CA LYS A 48 14.12 8.35 6.26
C LYS A 48 15.32 8.12 7.20
N PRO A 49 15.30 7.06 8.04
CA PRO A 49 16.48 6.63 8.77
C PRO A 49 17.67 6.36 7.85
N HIS A 50 18.84 6.87 8.23
CA HIS A 50 20.09 6.64 7.51
C HIS A 50 21.22 6.33 8.49
N LYS A 51 22.33 5.77 7.98
CA LYS A 51 23.45 5.39 8.84
C LYS A 51 24.37 6.58 9.10
N VAL A 52 24.66 6.86 10.38
CA VAL A 52 25.68 7.79 10.85
C VAL A 52 26.62 7.00 11.75
N ASN A 53 27.92 6.96 11.43
CA ASN A 53 28.92 6.20 12.18
C ASN A 53 28.59 4.69 12.38
N GLY A 54 27.83 4.10 11.46
CA GLY A 54 27.45 2.68 11.49
C GLY A 54 26.11 2.38 12.17
N GLU A 55 25.53 3.37 12.87
CA GLU A 55 24.23 3.25 13.54
C GLU A 55 23.13 3.96 12.74
N PHE A 56 21.90 3.44 12.76
CA PHE A 56 20.77 4.11 12.12
C PHE A 56 20.30 5.29 12.97
N THR A 57 19.99 6.42 12.32
CA THR A 57 19.33 7.56 12.97
C THR A 57 17.94 7.16 13.47
N GLN A 58 17.45 7.89 14.48
CA GLN A 58 16.09 7.73 15.02
C GLN A 58 15.02 8.49 14.21
N GLU A 59 15.33 8.84 12.96
CA GLU A 59 14.38 9.51 12.06
C GLU A 59 13.25 8.57 11.60
N GLY A 60 12.33 9.06 10.78
CA GLY A 60 11.25 8.31 10.16
C GLY A 60 10.24 7.75 11.13
N ILE A 61 9.50 6.74 10.67
CA ILE A 61 8.50 6.03 11.49
C ILE A 61 9.10 4.79 12.16
N ARG A 62 8.40 4.25 13.17
CA ARG A 62 8.87 3.06 13.93
C ARG A 62 9.24 1.88 13.03
N TYR A 63 8.47 1.61 11.97
CA TYR A 63 8.78 0.53 11.03
C TYR A 63 10.17 0.66 10.39
N GLU A 64 10.55 1.88 9.99
CA GLU A 64 11.78 2.15 9.23
C GLU A 64 13.05 2.10 10.08
N ARG A 65 12.93 2.21 11.41
CA ARG A 65 14.07 2.18 12.33
C ARG A 65 14.67 0.79 12.51
N SER A 66 14.06 -0.24 11.92
CA SER A 66 14.62 -1.59 11.89
C SER A 66 15.58 -1.78 10.72
N PRO A 67 16.72 -2.46 10.91
CA PRO A 67 17.60 -2.87 9.80
C PRO A 67 16.92 -3.85 8.82
N LEU A 68 15.76 -4.42 9.19
CA LEU A 68 14.98 -5.30 8.34
C LEU A 68 14.03 -4.55 7.39
N ALA A 69 13.82 -3.25 7.59
CA ALA A 69 13.00 -2.38 6.74
C ALA A 69 13.71 -2.04 5.41
N ASN A 70 13.87 -3.06 4.58
CA ASN A 70 14.56 -2.96 3.30
C ASN A 70 13.61 -2.47 2.22
N SER A 71 13.82 -1.26 1.73
CA SER A 71 13.05 -0.69 0.64
C SER A 71 13.45 -1.27 -0.72
N LEU A 72 12.61 -1.09 -1.73
CA LEU A 72 12.94 -1.46 -3.11
C LEU A 72 14.13 -0.62 -3.62
N GLU A 73 14.95 -1.21 -4.48
CA GLU A 73 16.07 -0.50 -5.10
C GLU A 73 15.57 0.77 -5.80
N ARG A 74 16.13 1.94 -5.46
CA ARG A 74 15.75 3.27 -6.00
C ARG A 74 14.34 3.76 -5.62
N ASN A 75 13.71 3.17 -4.60
CA ASN A 75 12.46 3.66 -4.03
C ASN A 75 12.61 3.65 -2.51
N ASP A 76 12.90 4.79 -1.92
CA ASP A 76 13.35 4.86 -0.53
C ASP A 76 12.26 4.48 0.48
N TRP A 77 11.00 4.78 0.18
CA TRP A 77 9.89 4.53 1.09
C TRP A 77 8.89 3.47 0.61
N ALA A 78 9.31 2.58 -0.29
CA ALA A 78 8.49 1.47 -0.78
C ALA A 78 9.04 0.15 -0.25
N TYR A 79 8.31 -0.50 0.67
CA TYR A 79 8.74 -1.70 1.39
C TYR A 79 7.95 -2.91 0.91
N PRO A 80 8.56 -3.87 0.18
CA PRO A 80 7.90 -5.12 -0.14
C PRO A 80 7.67 -5.90 1.15
N LEU A 81 6.45 -6.37 1.35
CA LEU A 81 6.07 -7.07 2.57
C LEU A 81 6.15 -8.58 2.38
N THR A 82 5.49 -9.11 1.36
CA THR A 82 5.30 -10.57 1.27
C THR A 82 6.36 -11.26 0.41
N MET A 83 6.14 -11.31 -0.89
CA MET A 83 6.97 -12.03 -1.84
C MET A 83 7.82 -11.06 -2.66
N SER A 84 8.97 -11.54 -3.12
CA SER A 84 9.73 -10.90 -4.18
C SER A 84 9.68 -11.78 -5.43
N TYR A 85 9.37 -11.19 -6.58
CA TYR A 85 9.38 -11.88 -7.87
C TYR A 85 10.70 -11.61 -8.60
N LYS A 86 11.48 -12.65 -8.89
CA LYS A 86 12.72 -12.52 -9.67
C LYS A 86 12.45 -12.87 -11.14
N GLN A 87 12.29 -11.83 -11.95
CA GLN A 87 11.93 -11.92 -13.37
C GLN A 87 12.83 -12.84 -14.20
N THR A 88 14.15 -12.83 -13.96
CA THR A 88 15.12 -13.65 -14.72
C THR A 88 15.07 -15.14 -14.40
N ARG A 89 14.33 -15.57 -13.36
CA ARG A 89 14.23 -16.99 -12.99
C ARG A 89 12.79 -17.51 -12.85
N LYS A 90 11.77 -16.65 -12.96
CA LYS A 90 10.36 -17.00 -12.64
C LYS A 90 10.21 -17.70 -11.27
N LEU A 91 11.07 -17.32 -10.33
CA LEU A 91 11.02 -17.84 -8.96
C LEU A 91 10.42 -16.76 -8.06
N SER A 92 9.41 -17.15 -7.29
CA SER A 92 8.91 -16.40 -6.15
C SER A 92 9.61 -16.89 -4.87
N GLY A 93 9.81 -15.98 -3.94
CA GLY A 93 10.28 -16.32 -2.60
C GLY A 93 10.07 -15.16 -1.63
N PRO A 94 10.18 -15.41 -0.32
CA PRO A 94 10.00 -14.37 0.69
C PRO A 94 10.92 -13.17 0.44
N CYS A 95 10.42 -11.95 0.67
CA CYS A 95 11.21 -10.73 0.53
C CYS A 95 12.35 -10.71 1.58
N VAL A 96 13.41 -9.91 1.37
CA VAL A 96 14.59 -9.92 2.27
C VAL A 96 14.20 -9.62 3.72
N GLY A 97 13.30 -8.65 3.95
CA GLY A 97 12.84 -8.28 5.29
C GLY A 97 11.99 -9.32 6.01
N THR A 98 11.55 -10.38 5.33
CA THR A 98 10.80 -11.51 5.95
C THR A 98 11.68 -12.68 6.37
N LYS A 99 12.96 -12.70 5.95
CA LYS A 99 13.85 -13.82 6.25
C LYS A 99 14.45 -13.66 7.64
N PHE A 100 14.33 -14.69 8.47
CA PHE A 100 15.01 -14.81 9.76
C PHE A 100 15.54 -16.24 9.93
N GLN A 101 16.68 -16.39 10.61
CA GLN A 101 17.33 -17.70 10.79
C GLN A 101 17.14 -18.26 12.19
N GLU A 102 16.89 -17.41 13.20
CA GLU A 102 16.92 -17.81 14.61
C GLU A 102 15.65 -17.32 15.32
N GLU A 103 15.65 -16.07 15.80
CA GLU A 103 14.55 -15.53 16.61
C GLU A 103 13.64 -14.58 15.84
N ILE A 104 12.34 -14.64 16.15
CA ILE A 104 11.34 -13.70 15.64
C ILE A 104 11.53 -12.35 16.33
N GLN A 105 12.00 -11.35 15.58
CA GLN A 105 12.19 -10.00 16.08
C GLN A 105 10.86 -9.23 16.13
N GLU A 106 10.84 -8.12 16.87
CA GLU A 106 9.68 -7.22 16.94
C GLU A 106 9.23 -6.75 15.55
N HIS A 107 10.17 -6.42 14.67
CA HIS A 107 9.86 -6.03 13.30
C HIS A 107 9.13 -7.15 12.53
N ASN A 108 9.48 -8.42 12.76
CA ASN A 108 8.78 -9.54 12.11
C ASN A 108 7.32 -9.65 12.59
N LYS A 109 7.05 -9.37 13.87
CA LYS A 109 5.68 -9.35 14.41
C LYS A 109 4.88 -8.20 13.81
N LEU A 110 5.44 -7.00 13.82
CA LEU A 110 4.84 -5.81 13.21
C LEU A 110 4.51 -6.07 11.74
N HIS A 111 5.47 -6.60 10.99
CA HIS A 111 5.30 -6.98 9.60
C HIS A 111 4.19 -8.01 9.41
N SER A 112 4.20 -9.10 10.17
CA SER A 112 3.16 -10.14 10.07
C SER A 112 1.76 -9.59 10.36
N GLU A 113 1.64 -8.68 11.32
CA GLU A 113 0.37 -8.02 11.65
C GLU A 113 -0.11 -7.10 10.52
N THR A 114 0.79 -6.31 9.93
CA THR A 114 0.50 -5.46 8.75
C THR A 114 -0.01 -6.29 7.59
N VAL A 115 0.69 -7.37 7.25
CA VAL A 115 0.32 -8.25 6.14
C VAL A 115 -1.04 -8.90 6.40
N ALA A 116 -1.28 -9.39 7.62
CA ALA A 116 -2.56 -10.01 7.95
C ALA A 116 -3.73 -9.01 7.93
N ALA A 117 -3.54 -7.80 8.47
CA ALA A 117 -4.56 -6.76 8.48
C ALA A 117 -4.86 -6.25 7.05
N ALA A 118 -3.83 -6.00 6.24
CA ALA A 118 -3.99 -5.58 4.85
C ALA A 118 -4.69 -6.64 4.00
N ALA A 119 -4.32 -7.92 4.16
CA ALA A 119 -4.98 -9.04 3.48
C ALA A 119 -6.48 -9.08 3.78
N GLU A 120 -6.85 -8.97 5.06
CA GLU A 120 -8.24 -9.02 5.49
C GLU A 120 -9.04 -7.83 4.96
N VAL A 121 -8.49 -6.62 5.02
CA VAL A 121 -9.10 -5.41 4.43
C VAL A 121 -9.33 -5.58 2.92
N ALA A 122 -8.29 -5.98 2.19
CA ALA A 122 -8.35 -6.12 0.74
C ALA A 122 -9.39 -7.18 0.33
N MET A 123 -9.41 -8.35 0.99
CA MET A 123 -10.40 -9.38 0.70
C MET A 123 -11.83 -8.96 1.08
N CYS A 124 -12.03 -8.28 2.22
CA CYS A 124 -13.35 -7.74 2.59
C CYS A 124 -13.84 -6.67 1.59
N SER A 125 -12.93 -5.91 0.99
CA SER A 125 -13.32 -4.89 0.00
C SER A 125 -13.96 -5.49 -1.26
N LEU A 126 -13.55 -6.71 -1.62
CA LEU A 126 -14.12 -7.47 -2.74
C LEU A 126 -15.55 -7.94 -2.48
N ASP A 127 -16.06 -7.93 -1.24
CA ASP A 127 -17.45 -8.28 -0.94
C ASP A 127 -18.46 -7.28 -1.54
N ALA A 128 -17.99 -6.08 -1.93
CA ALA A 128 -18.79 -5.10 -2.67
C ALA A 128 -18.83 -5.35 -4.19
N THR A 129 -18.02 -6.29 -4.69
CA THR A 129 -18.03 -6.69 -6.10
C THR A 129 -19.09 -7.78 -6.33
N PRO A 130 -19.50 -8.06 -7.58
CA PRO A 130 -20.35 -9.21 -7.86
C PRO A 130 -19.71 -10.50 -7.32
N PRO A 131 -20.45 -11.40 -6.65
CA PRO A 131 -19.89 -12.62 -6.04
C PRO A 131 -19.05 -13.47 -6.99
N GLN A 132 -19.41 -13.48 -8.28
CA GLN A 132 -18.68 -14.19 -9.34
C GLN A 132 -17.23 -13.73 -9.47
N MET A 133 -16.93 -12.46 -9.18
CA MET A 133 -15.56 -11.95 -9.22
C MET A 133 -14.69 -12.65 -8.17
N ARG A 134 -15.22 -12.83 -6.96
CA ARG A 134 -14.51 -13.54 -5.90
C ARG A 134 -14.37 -15.03 -6.23
N GLU A 135 -15.42 -15.67 -6.74
CA GLU A 135 -15.37 -17.06 -7.21
C GLU A 135 -14.27 -17.27 -8.27
N HIS A 136 -14.17 -16.37 -9.25
CA HIS A 136 -13.13 -16.45 -10.28
C HIS A 136 -11.71 -16.23 -9.75
N LEU A 137 -11.54 -15.34 -8.77
CA LEU A 137 -10.23 -15.15 -8.12
C LEU A 137 -9.84 -16.39 -7.31
N ASP A 138 -10.79 -17.02 -6.61
CA ASP A 138 -10.57 -18.25 -5.86
C ASP A 138 -10.22 -19.42 -6.80
N ASP A 139 -10.96 -19.59 -7.91
CA ASP A 139 -10.67 -20.59 -8.94
C ASP A 139 -9.28 -20.37 -9.56
N GLN A 140 -8.94 -19.13 -9.91
CA GLN A 140 -7.63 -18.78 -10.45
C GLN A 140 -6.52 -19.09 -9.44
N ALA A 141 -6.70 -18.73 -8.17
CA ALA A 141 -5.73 -18.99 -7.12
C ALA A 141 -5.49 -20.50 -6.95
N ASN A 142 -6.56 -21.30 -6.95
CA ASN A 142 -6.49 -22.75 -6.88
C ASN A 142 -5.77 -23.36 -8.11
N LEU A 143 -6.12 -22.92 -9.32
CA LEU A 143 -5.51 -23.41 -10.56
C LEU A 143 -4.00 -23.08 -10.65
N LEU A 144 -3.61 -21.89 -10.19
CA LEU A 144 -2.23 -21.43 -10.25
C LEU A 144 -1.43 -21.74 -8.98
N ASN A 145 -2.05 -22.38 -7.99
CA ASN A 145 -1.47 -22.61 -6.66
C ASN A 145 -0.90 -21.32 -6.04
N VAL A 146 -1.66 -20.23 -6.14
CA VAL A 146 -1.29 -18.94 -5.54
C VAL A 146 -1.27 -19.11 -4.01
N PRO A 147 -0.16 -18.79 -3.34
CA PRO A 147 -0.11 -18.92 -1.89
C PRO A 147 -0.99 -17.86 -1.22
N ALA A 148 -1.79 -18.30 -0.25
CA ALA A 148 -2.54 -17.39 0.61
C ALA A 148 -1.58 -16.77 1.65
N VAL A 149 -1.36 -15.45 1.54
CA VAL A 149 -0.41 -14.73 2.42
C VAL A 149 -1.16 -13.79 3.37
N GLY A 150 -0.81 -13.82 4.65
CA GLY A 150 -1.40 -12.97 5.70
C GLY A 150 -2.77 -13.42 6.21
N SER A 151 -3.57 -14.02 5.34
CA SER A 151 -4.87 -14.60 5.66
C SER A 151 -5.08 -15.83 4.78
N GLU A 152 -5.67 -16.89 5.34
CA GLU A 152 -6.06 -18.09 4.59
C GLU A 152 -7.10 -17.77 3.50
N CYS A 153 -7.86 -16.69 3.68
CA CYS A 153 -8.83 -16.22 2.69
C CYS A 153 -8.21 -15.34 1.61
N ASN A 154 -6.91 -15.04 1.65
CA ASN A 154 -6.27 -14.17 0.65
C ASN A 154 -5.91 -14.95 -0.61
N THR A 155 -6.83 -14.99 -1.57
CA THR A 155 -6.64 -15.65 -2.86
C THR A 155 -6.17 -14.71 -3.96
N ALA A 156 -6.28 -13.39 -3.77
CA ALA A 156 -6.06 -12.40 -4.83
C ALA A 156 -4.76 -11.60 -4.70
N PHE A 157 -4.25 -11.39 -3.49
CA PHE A 157 -3.19 -10.40 -3.23
C PHE A 157 -1.93 -11.04 -2.61
N PRO A 158 -1.22 -11.91 -3.33
CA PRO A 158 -0.07 -12.61 -2.78
C PRO A 158 1.17 -11.69 -2.67
N PHE A 159 1.21 -10.61 -3.47
CA PHE A 159 2.21 -9.54 -3.37
C PHE A 159 1.62 -8.33 -2.65
N MET A 160 2.28 -7.87 -1.59
CA MET A 160 1.92 -6.65 -0.86
C MET A 160 3.15 -5.77 -0.67
N GLN A 161 2.92 -4.47 -0.72
CA GLN A 161 3.94 -3.44 -0.50
C GLN A 161 3.34 -2.34 0.37
N MET A 162 4.13 -1.85 1.33
CA MET A 162 3.80 -0.67 2.12
C MET A 162 4.57 0.53 1.58
N ASN A 163 3.86 1.62 1.32
CA ASN A 163 4.46 2.90 0.97
C ASN A 163 4.27 3.86 2.14
N VAL A 164 5.35 4.53 2.53
CA VAL A 164 5.31 5.59 3.54
C VAL A 164 5.62 6.91 2.84
N VAL A 165 4.83 7.94 3.11
CA VAL A 165 5.10 9.28 2.59
C VAL A 165 4.91 10.26 3.72
N SER A 166 5.65 11.36 3.72
CA SER A 166 5.46 12.45 4.68
C SER A 166 4.72 13.60 4.01
N THR A 167 3.98 14.38 4.80
CA THR A 167 3.34 15.59 4.27
C THR A 167 4.38 16.58 3.76
N GLN A 168 4.17 17.06 2.54
CA GLN A 168 5.12 17.93 1.84
C GLN A 168 4.79 19.41 2.04
N PRO A 169 5.76 20.32 1.87
CA PRO A 169 5.44 21.75 1.81
C PRO A 169 4.43 22.05 0.69
N CYS A 170 3.62 23.10 0.90
CA CYS A 170 2.65 23.59 -0.07
C CYS A 170 3.26 23.68 -1.49
N GLY A 171 2.60 23.06 -2.47
CA GLY A 171 3.04 23.05 -3.87
C GLY A 171 4.21 22.10 -4.21
N GLN A 172 4.62 21.23 -3.29
CA GLN A 172 5.70 20.24 -3.51
C GLN A 172 5.22 18.79 -3.62
N GLY A 173 3.92 18.52 -3.50
CA GLY A 173 3.36 17.15 -3.46
C GLY A 173 3.71 16.26 -4.66
N SER A 174 3.96 16.83 -5.85
CA SER A 174 4.38 16.09 -7.05
C SER A 174 5.90 15.98 -7.23
N LYS A 175 6.66 16.99 -6.79
CA LYS A 175 8.11 17.09 -7.05
C LYS A 175 8.88 16.03 -6.29
N ASN A 176 8.49 15.80 -5.05
CA ASN A 176 9.20 14.89 -4.16
C ASN A 176 8.70 13.45 -4.29
N MET A 177 7.53 13.21 -4.92
CA MET A 177 6.91 11.86 -4.99
C MET A 177 7.81 10.85 -5.69
N LYS A 178 8.45 11.26 -6.79
CA LYS A 178 9.42 10.43 -7.51
C LYS A 178 10.73 10.26 -6.74
N ALA A 179 11.13 11.24 -5.92
CA ALA A 179 12.29 11.08 -5.06
C ALA A 179 12.01 10.07 -3.94
N GLN A 180 10.79 10.12 -3.38
CA GLN A 180 10.43 9.29 -2.24
C GLN A 180 10.09 7.84 -2.62
N LEU A 181 9.18 7.68 -3.57
CA LEU A 181 8.63 6.39 -3.96
C LEU A 181 9.12 5.93 -5.34
N GLY A 182 10.13 6.61 -5.92
CA GLY A 182 10.73 6.23 -7.19
C GLY A 182 9.71 6.04 -8.32
N ARG A 183 9.71 4.85 -8.92
CA ARG A 183 8.75 4.50 -9.99
C ARG A 183 7.34 4.32 -9.45
N VAL A 184 7.21 3.77 -8.25
CA VAL A 184 5.92 3.45 -7.61
C VAL A 184 5.13 4.73 -7.31
N GLY A 185 5.80 5.81 -6.93
CA GLY A 185 5.10 7.09 -6.71
C GLY A 185 4.77 7.85 -8.00
N GLY A 186 5.47 7.52 -9.09
CA GLY A 186 5.28 8.18 -10.37
C GLY A 186 4.06 7.67 -11.13
N LYS A 187 3.84 8.25 -12.31
CA LYS A 187 2.84 7.76 -13.27
C LYS A 187 3.33 6.44 -13.88
N HIS A 188 2.61 5.34 -13.67
CA HIS A 188 3.02 4.02 -14.12
C HIS A 188 1.83 3.06 -14.34
N PHE A 189 2.17 1.86 -14.78
CA PHE A 189 1.34 0.67 -14.77
C PHE A 189 2.03 -0.38 -13.90
N ASP A 190 1.23 -1.21 -13.24
CA ASP A 190 1.69 -2.43 -12.57
C ASP A 190 2.01 -3.47 -13.64
N LEU A 191 3.18 -3.31 -14.24
CA LEU A 191 3.65 -4.22 -15.28
C LEU A 191 3.66 -5.64 -14.73
N TYR A 192 3.21 -6.57 -15.56
CA TYR A 192 3.14 -8.01 -15.26
C TYR A 192 1.95 -8.45 -14.40
N ASP A 193 1.03 -7.56 -14.07
CA ASP A 193 -0.27 -7.98 -13.57
C ASP A 193 -0.98 -8.87 -14.59
N ALA A 194 -1.66 -9.89 -14.07
CA ALA A 194 -2.48 -10.76 -14.89
C ALA A 194 -3.64 -9.97 -15.50
N MET A 195 -4.02 -10.29 -16.74
CA MET A 195 -5.25 -9.74 -17.29
C MET A 195 -6.44 -10.20 -16.44
N GLY A 196 -7.29 -9.26 -16.02
CA GLY A 196 -8.38 -9.53 -15.08
C GLY A 196 -7.95 -9.57 -13.61
N GLY A 197 -6.65 -9.42 -13.31
CA GLY A 197 -6.16 -9.23 -11.96
C GLY A 197 -6.62 -7.90 -11.37
N ILE A 198 -6.67 -7.85 -10.04
CA ILE A 198 -7.10 -6.68 -9.28
C ILE A 198 -5.93 -6.20 -8.42
N THR A 199 -5.68 -4.89 -8.45
CA THR A 199 -4.82 -4.20 -7.49
C THR A 199 -5.72 -3.54 -6.46
N SER A 200 -5.41 -3.75 -5.17
CA SER A 200 -6.05 -3.06 -4.06
C SER A 200 -5.06 -2.13 -3.39
N MET A 201 -5.27 -0.82 -3.52
CA MET A 201 -4.52 0.18 -2.76
C MET A 201 -5.31 0.55 -1.51
N ILE A 202 -4.68 0.44 -0.34
CA ILE A 202 -5.25 0.85 0.94
C ILE A 202 -4.43 2.05 1.43
N THR A 203 -5.10 3.14 1.78
CA THR A 203 -4.52 4.30 2.47
C THR A 203 -5.18 4.44 3.83
N ASP A 204 -4.42 4.89 4.83
CA ASP A 204 -4.90 5.17 6.18
C ASP A 204 -4.00 6.25 6.82
N SER A 205 -3.98 7.41 6.17
CA SER A 205 -3.09 8.53 6.53
C SER A 205 -3.41 9.12 7.90
N ASP A 206 -2.36 9.51 8.62
CA ASP A 206 -2.40 10.21 9.91
C ASP A 206 -1.78 11.61 9.72
N ILE A 207 -2.63 12.57 9.33
CA ILE A 207 -2.26 13.95 9.02
C ILE A 207 -3.14 14.94 9.80
N ASP A 208 -2.73 16.20 9.88
CA ASP A 208 -3.53 17.27 10.50
C ASP A 208 -4.47 17.91 9.46
N PRO A 209 -5.78 17.58 9.47
CA PRO A 209 -6.71 18.10 8.47
C PRO A 209 -6.96 19.60 8.61
N GLU A 210 -6.58 20.25 9.71
CA GLU A 210 -6.74 21.69 9.86
C GLU A 210 -5.68 22.45 9.06
N THR A 211 -4.45 21.94 9.04
CA THR A 211 -3.28 22.62 8.47
C THR A 211 -2.72 21.96 7.21
N GLU A 212 -3.23 20.79 6.82
CA GLU A 212 -2.74 19.99 5.71
C GLU A 212 -3.89 19.53 4.78
N ASP A 213 -3.55 19.31 3.52
CA ASP A 213 -4.42 18.77 2.46
C ASP A 213 -4.01 17.32 2.18
N TRP A 214 -4.99 16.47 1.89
CA TRP A 214 -4.81 15.04 1.64
C TRP A 214 -4.04 14.76 0.34
N GLY A 215 -3.46 13.56 0.27
CA GLY A 215 -2.92 13.03 -0.97
C GLY A 215 -4.00 12.67 -1.98
N TRP A 216 -3.58 12.39 -3.21
CA TRP A 216 -4.48 12.03 -4.31
C TRP A 216 -3.99 10.81 -5.04
N PHE A 217 -4.90 9.93 -5.42
CA PHE A 217 -4.66 8.86 -6.38
C PHE A 217 -5.37 9.17 -7.69
N VAL A 218 -4.70 9.00 -8.82
CA VAL A 218 -5.21 9.39 -10.12
C VAL A 218 -5.14 8.22 -11.09
N VAL A 219 -6.29 7.81 -11.62
CA VAL A 219 -6.39 6.88 -12.75
C VAL A 219 -6.51 7.70 -14.02
N CYS A 220 -5.37 7.88 -14.68
CA CYS A 220 -5.14 8.92 -15.67
C CYS A 220 -5.90 8.70 -16.96
N ASP A 221 -6.04 7.46 -17.40
CA ASP A 221 -6.77 7.10 -18.63
C ASP A 221 -8.29 7.16 -18.45
N LEU A 222 -8.78 7.07 -17.21
CA LEU A 222 -10.18 7.31 -16.86
C LEU A 222 -10.49 8.79 -16.56
N GLY A 223 -9.46 9.63 -16.36
CA GLY A 223 -9.64 11.01 -15.95
C GLY A 223 -10.21 11.18 -14.53
N ILE A 224 -9.99 10.20 -13.65
CA ILE A 224 -10.53 10.17 -12.28
C ILE A 224 -9.40 10.45 -11.27
N ALA A 225 -9.68 11.33 -10.31
CA ALA A 225 -8.84 11.59 -9.14
C ALA A 225 -9.63 11.29 -7.86
N ILE A 226 -9.02 10.56 -6.94
CA ILE A 226 -9.58 10.14 -5.66
C ILE A 226 -8.75 10.80 -4.55
N GLU A 227 -9.39 11.59 -3.71
CA GLU A 227 -8.78 12.15 -2.51
C GLU A 227 -8.58 11.04 -1.46
N LEU A 228 -7.37 10.91 -0.95
CA LEU A 228 -6.96 9.85 -0.02
C LEU A 228 -7.21 10.27 1.43
N LYS A 229 -8.47 10.51 1.76
CA LYS A 229 -8.89 11.01 3.07
C LYS A 229 -8.95 9.91 4.13
N GLY A 230 -7.89 9.81 4.94
CA GLY A 230 -7.78 8.82 6.01
C GLY A 230 -7.86 7.40 5.44
N PHE A 231 -8.79 6.59 5.94
CA PHE A 231 -9.01 5.23 5.45
C PHE A 231 -9.81 5.20 4.14
N ILE A 232 -9.13 4.88 3.03
CA ILE A 232 -9.74 4.63 1.70
C ILE A 232 -9.12 3.37 1.10
N ILE A 233 -9.96 2.57 0.45
CA ILE A 233 -9.53 1.43 -0.37
C ILE A 233 -9.89 1.73 -1.81
N VAL A 234 -8.98 1.45 -2.73
CA VAL A 234 -9.22 1.57 -4.16
C VAL A 234 -8.88 0.24 -4.81
N ASN A 235 -9.92 -0.49 -5.22
CA ASN A 235 -9.76 -1.66 -6.08
C ASN A 235 -9.78 -1.19 -7.54
N PHE A 236 -8.75 -1.55 -8.32
CA PHE A 236 -8.62 -1.13 -9.71
C PHE A 236 -7.82 -2.15 -10.51
N CYS A 237 -7.83 -1.99 -11.83
CA CYS A 237 -6.95 -2.76 -12.71
C CYS A 237 -5.55 -2.12 -12.73
N GLY A 238 -4.52 -2.78 -12.20
CA GLY A 238 -3.14 -2.27 -12.18
C GLY A 238 -2.54 -2.00 -13.57
N LEU A 239 -3.12 -2.59 -14.62
CA LEU A 239 -2.81 -2.32 -16.03
C LEU A 239 -3.41 -1.01 -16.56
N ARG A 240 -4.12 -0.24 -15.74
CA ARG A 240 -4.56 1.14 -16.04
C ARG A 240 -3.46 2.13 -15.68
N PHE A 241 -3.36 3.23 -16.43
CA PHE A 241 -2.28 4.19 -16.19
C PHE A 241 -2.62 5.04 -14.97
N HIS A 242 -1.83 4.93 -13.91
CA HIS A 242 -2.16 5.55 -12.64
C HIS A 242 -0.95 6.16 -11.94
N GLY A 243 -1.18 6.92 -10.88
CA GLY A 243 -0.15 7.56 -10.06
C GLY A 243 -0.78 8.35 -8.92
N GLY A 244 -0.01 9.19 -8.25
CA GLY A 244 -0.56 9.99 -7.17
C GLY A 244 0.23 11.24 -6.83
N PHE A 245 -0.31 11.97 -5.86
CA PHE A 245 0.27 13.15 -5.25
C PHE A 245 0.32 12.95 -3.74
N MET A 246 1.43 13.34 -3.12
CA MET A 246 1.55 13.31 -1.66
C MET A 246 0.63 14.33 -1.01
N PRO A 247 0.25 14.12 0.27
CA PRO A 247 -0.35 15.18 1.08
C PRO A 247 0.57 16.40 1.14
N THR A 248 -0.02 17.58 1.28
CA THR A 248 0.73 18.85 1.37
C THR A 248 0.20 19.73 2.48
N ALA A 249 1.07 20.49 3.13
CA ALA A 249 0.63 21.57 4.00
C ALA A 249 -0.19 22.61 3.22
N LYS A 250 -1.25 23.11 3.83
CA LYS A 250 -2.06 24.21 3.30
C LYS A 250 -1.21 25.47 3.19
N ARG A 251 -1.64 26.40 2.33
CA ARG A 251 -0.95 27.68 2.14
C ARG A 251 -0.82 28.43 3.47
N GLY A 252 0.41 28.77 3.85
CA GLY A 252 0.72 29.49 5.09
C GLY A 252 1.05 28.58 6.28
N PHE A 253 0.94 27.26 6.13
CA PHE A 253 1.31 26.28 7.15
C PHE A 253 2.60 25.52 6.78
N THR A 254 3.26 24.98 7.80
CA THR A 254 4.37 24.04 7.67
C THR A 254 3.87 22.62 7.94
N PRO A 255 4.36 21.61 7.20
CA PRO A 255 4.02 20.21 7.49
C PRO A 255 4.31 19.84 8.95
N LYS A 256 3.43 19.05 9.56
CA LYS A 256 3.69 18.48 10.88
C LYS A 256 4.76 17.39 10.75
N PRO A 257 5.78 17.35 11.63
CA PRO A 257 6.82 16.32 11.57
C PRO A 257 6.28 14.88 11.67
N TRP A 258 5.11 14.70 12.28
CA TRP A 258 4.49 13.41 12.52
C TRP A 258 3.51 12.97 11.43
N SER A 259 3.22 13.84 10.45
CA SER A 259 2.18 13.66 9.44
C SER A 259 2.65 12.80 8.26
N HIS A 260 1.97 11.66 8.06
CA HIS A 260 2.29 10.62 7.08
C HIS A 260 1.04 10.05 6.41
#